data_AF-A0A427AYJ6-F1
#
_entry.id   AF-A0A427AYJ6-F1
#
_cell.length_a   1.000
_cell.length_b   1.000
_cell.length_c   1.000
_cell.angle_alpha   90.00
_cell.angle_beta   90.00
_cell.angle_gamma   90.00
#
_symmetry.space_group_name_H-M   'P 1'
#
loop_
_entity.id
_entity.type
_entity.pdbx_description
1 polymer ?
#
loop_
_entity_poly.entity_id
_entity_poly.type
_entity_poly.pdbx_seq_one_letter_code
_entity_poly.pdbx_strand_id
1 'polypeptide(L)'
;MAPKAKVNPKPSLAPLPPAAQSAPIEDLFSALHRHAQNFEYERAAKVADQVLAIAPGDEDALRCKVVALIKSDAIDNALSVIQASRHLPIDLRFHEVGLSSRR
;
A
#
# COMPACT_ATOMS: atom_id res chain seq x y z
N MET A 1 15.13 -47.05 -30.20
CA MET A 1 15.16 -46.83 -28.73
C MET A 1 15.14 -45.33 -28.51
N ALA A 2 13.99 -44.72 -28.19
CA ALA A 2 13.40 -44.49 -26.86
C ALA A 2 13.56 -42.99 -26.45
N PRO A 3 12.47 -42.20 -26.41
CA PRO A 3 12.46 -40.79 -26.04
C PRO A 3 12.06 -40.59 -24.56
N LYS A 4 12.77 -39.74 -23.80
CA LYS A 4 12.43 -39.31 -22.42
C LYS A 4 13.14 -37.97 -22.15
N ALA A 5 12.66 -36.99 -21.39
CA ALA A 5 11.38 -36.75 -20.75
C ALA A 5 11.28 -35.26 -20.39
N LYS A 6 10.03 -34.82 -20.25
CA LYS A 6 9.53 -33.51 -19.82
C LYS A 6 10.20 -32.98 -18.55
N VAL A 7 10.58 -31.70 -18.53
CA VAL A 7 10.66 -30.91 -17.30
C VAL A 7 9.87 -29.63 -17.51
N ASN A 8 8.67 -29.64 -16.93
CA ASN A 8 7.87 -28.46 -16.63
C ASN A 8 8.41 -27.90 -15.31
N PRO A 9 8.92 -26.67 -15.23
CA PRO A 9 9.09 -26.03 -13.95
C PRO A 9 7.74 -25.43 -13.53
N LYS A 10 7.04 -26.16 -12.67
CA LYS A 10 6.15 -25.51 -11.69
C LYS A 10 7.05 -24.55 -10.89
N PRO A 11 6.77 -23.24 -10.82
CA PRO A 11 7.43 -22.40 -9.83
C PRO A 11 6.85 -22.82 -8.47
N SER A 12 7.59 -23.66 -7.75
CA SER A 12 7.41 -23.82 -6.32
C SER A 12 7.60 -22.46 -5.67
N LEU A 13 6.58 -22.01 -4.94
CA LEU A 13 6.69 -21.01 -3.90
C LEU A 13 7.90 -21.34 -3.00
N ALA A 14 8.99 -20.58 -3.16
CA ALA A 14 9.97 -20.41 -2.11
C ALA A 14 9.63 -19.09 -1.38
N PRO A 15 9.69 -19.03 -0.04
CA PRO A 15 9.58 -17.77 0.69
C PRO A 15 10.79 -16.91 0.33
N LEU A 16 10.55 -15.83 -0.40
CA LEU A 16 11.58 -14.87 -0.79
C LEU A 16 12.14 -14.13 0.44
N PRO A 17 13.44 -13.80 0.45
CA PRO A 17 14.09 -13.13 1.58
C PRO A 17 13.51 -11.72 1.83
N PRO A 18 13.47 -11.24 3.09
CA PRO A 18 12.85 -9.96 3.47
C PRO A 18 13.50 -8.72 2.84
N ALA A 19 14.70 -8.83 2.29
CA ALA A 19 15.44 -7.70 1.70
C ALA A 19 14.96 -7.30 0.28
N ALA A 20 14.21 -8.16 -0.41
CA ALA A 20 13.66 -7.85 -1.75
C ALA A 20 12.30 -7.13 -1.69
N GLN A 21 11.73 -6.96 -0.48
CA GLN A 21 10.42 -6.35 -0.27
C GLN A 21 10.48 -4.85 0.04
N SER A 22 11.66 -4.31 0.34
CA SER A 22 11.85 -2.88 0.61
C SER A 22 11.78 -2.04 -0.67
N ALA A 23 12.44 -2.48 -1.75
CA ALA A 23 12.38 -1.81 -3.06
C ALA A 23 10.96 -1.68 -3.67
N PRO A 24 10.07 -2.69 -3.61
CA PRO A 24 8.72 -2.56 -4.14
C PRO A 24 7.82 -1.64 -3.32
N ILE A 25 8.04 -1.45 -2.01
CA ILE A 25 7.21 -0.54 -1.21
C ILE A 25 7.42 0.92 -1.66
N GLU A 26 8.66 1.35 -1.90
CA GLU A 26 8.95 2.70 -2.40
C GLU A 26 8.36 2.96 -3.80
N ASP A 27 8.37 1.96 -4.68
CA ASP A 27 7.71 2.03 -5.99
C ASP A 27 6.19 2.14 -5.85
N LEU A 28 5.59 1.38 -4.93
CA LEU A 28 4.16 1.47 -4.60
C LEU A 28 3.80 2.84 -4.02
N PHE A 29 4.60 3.42 -3.14
CA PHE A 29 4.37 4.78 -2.64
C PHE A 29 4.50 5.82 -3.75
N SER A 30 5.47 5.68 -4.65
CA SER A 30 5.62 6.54 -5.82
C SER A 30 4.41 6.45 -6.75
N ALA A 31 3.92 5.24 -7.01
CA ALA A 31 2.71 4.99 -7.79
C ALA A 31 1.45 5.55 -7.10
N LEU A 32 1.32 5.35 -5.78
CA LEU A 32 0.23 5.90 -4.97
C LEU A 32 0.22 7.41 -5.07
N HIS A 33 1.37 8.06 -4.89
CA HIS A 33 1.50 9.51 -4.98
C HIS A 33 1.08 10.01 -6.36
N ARG A 34 1.52 9.34 -7.43
CA ARG A 34 1.11 9.66 -8.80
C ARG A 34 -0.40 9.52 -9.00
N HIS A 35 -1.01 8.43 -8.53
CA HIS A 35 -2.46 8.23 -8.61
C HIS A 35 -3.23 9.28 -7.79
N ALA A 36 -2.72 9.65 -6.62
CA ALA A 36 -3.29 10.71 -5.79
C ALA A 36 -3.23 12.10 -6.47
N GLN A 37 -2.14 12.40 -7.19
CA GLN A 37 -2.00 13.62 -7.98
C GLN A 37 -2.94 13.65 -9.19
N ASN A 38 -3.19 12.49 -9.80
CA ASN A 38 -4.12 12.33 -10.91
C ASN A 38 -5.59 12.24 -10.49
N PHE A 39 -5.90 12.41 -9.20
CA PHE A 39 -7.24 12.24 -8.63
C PHE A 39 -7.83 10.81 -8.80
N GLU A 40 -6.97 9.83 -9.06
CA GLU A 40 -7.33 8.41 -9.21
C GLU A 40 -7.35 7.72 -7.83
N TYR A 41 -8.14 8.25 -6.90
CA TYR A 41 -8.13 7.83 -5.49
C TYR A 41 -8.54 6.36 -5.28
N GLU A 42 -9.43 5.83 -6.12
CA GLU A 42 -9.80 4.42 -6.15
C GLU A 42 -8.60 3.49 -6.41
N ARG A 43 -7.68 3.90 -7.30
CA ARG A 43 -6.44 3.16 -7.57
C ARG A 43 -5.43 3.37 -6.47
N ALA A 44 -5.31 4.59 -5.96
CA ALA A 44 -4.45 4.92 -4.83
C ALA A 44 -4.79 4.07 -3.59
N ALA A 45 -6.07 3.87 -3.28
CA ALA A 45 -6.52 3.01 -2.19
C ALA A 45 -6.09 1.54 -2.38
N LYS A 46 -6.17 1.02 -3.61
CA LYS A 46 -5.69 -0.34 -3.92
C LYS A 46 -4.18 -0.48 -3.76
N VAL A 47 -3.43 0.52 -4.21
CA VAL A 47 -1.96 0.54 -4.02
C VAL A 47 -1.62 0.64 -2.54
N ALA A 48 -2.36 1.43 -1.75
CA ALA A 48 -2.18 1.50 -0.31
C ALA A 48 -2.48 0.15 0.38
N ASP A 49 -3.49 -0.59 -0.07
CA ASP A 49 -3.75 -1.97 0.38
C ASP A 49 -2.57 -2.91 0.09
N GLN A 50 -1.91 -2.74 -1.08
CA GLN A 50 -0.71 -3.52 -1.40
C GLN A 50 0.44 -3.18 -0.47
N VAL A 51 0.63 -1.91 -0.12
CA VAL A 51 1.66 -1.51 0.86
C VAL A 51 1.35 -2.12 2.23
N LEU A 52 0.10 -2.06 2.70
CA LEU A 52 -0.32 -2.68 3.96
C LEU A 52 -0.23 -4.21 3.95
N ALA A 53 -0.37 -4.86 2.79
CA ALA A 53 -0.18 -6.30 2.66
C ALA A 53 1.30 -6.70 2.83
N ILE A 54 2.23 -5.83 2.46
CA ILE A 54 3.68 -6.05 2.64
C ILE A 54 4.09 -5.63 4.06
N ALA A 55 3.61 -4.48 4.53
CA ALA A 55 3.92 -3.88 5.80
C ALA A 55 2.62 -3.48 6.54
N PRO A 56 1.96 -4.42 7.24
CA PRO A 56 0.72 -4.14 7.97
C PRO A 56 0.90 -3.23 9.19
N GLY A 57 2.15 -2.96 9.59
CA GLY A 57 2.50 -2.00 10.64
C GLY A 57 2.91 -0.62 10.13
N ASP A 58 2.83 -0.38 8.82
CA ASP A 58 3.21 0.91 8.23
C ASP A 58 2.12 1.96 8.48
N GLU A 59 2.40 2.91 9.37
CA GLU A 59 1.46 3.97 9.73
C GLU A 59 1.18 4.92 8.56
N ASP A 60 2.18 5.18 7.72
CA ASP A 60 2.06 6.08 6.57
C ASP A 60 1.14 5.51 5.49
N ALA A 61 1.25 4.21 5.19
CA ALA A 61 0.36 3.51 4.27
C ALA A 61 -1.08 3.53 4.77
N LEU A 62 -1.29 3.38 6.08
CA LEU A 62 -2.61 3.41 6.67
C LEU A 62 -3.24 4.82 6.60
N ARG A 63 -2.45 5.86 6.90
CA ARG A 63 -2.87 7.26 6.71
C ARG A 63 -3.17 7.55 5.24
N CYS A 64 -2.29 7.15 4.32
CA CYS A 64 -2.48 7.34 2.88
C CYS A 64 -3.72 6.63 2.36
N LYS A 65 -4.02 5.41 2.85
CA LYS A 65 -5.25 4.68 2.53
C LYS A 65 -6.49 5.43 2.99
N VAL A 66 -6.51 5.91 4.24
CA VAL A 66 -7.64 6.67 4.79
C VAL A 66 -7.86 7.96 3.99
N VAL A 67 -6.79 8.71 3.69
CA VAL A 67 -6.89 9.94 2.89
C VAL A 67 -7.38 9.66 1.47
N ALA A 68 -6.90 8.58 0.83
CA ALA A 68 -7.37 8.17 -0.49
C ALA A 68 -8.86 7.80 -0.47
N LEU A 69 -9.32 7.03 0.51
CA LEU A 69 -10.74 6.66 0.66
C LEU A 69 -11.64 7.88 0.94
N ILE A 70 -11.17 8.82 1.77
CA ILE A 70 -11.91 10.07 2.01
C ILE A 70 -12.04 10.89 0.72
N LYS A 71 -10.96 11.00 -0.05
CA LYS A 71 -10.95 11.74 -1.32
C LYS A 71 -11.68 11.03 -2.46
N SER A 72 -11.89 9.72 -2.37
CA SER A 72 -12.72 8.95 -3.29
C SER A 72 -14.21 8.91 -2.92
N ASP A 73 -14.63 9.66 -1.90
CA ASP A 73 -15.99 9.67 -1.34
C ASP A 73 -16.41 8.33 -0.66
N ALA A 74 -15.46 7.39 -0.51
CA ALA A 74 -15.67 6.11 0.18
C ALA A 74 -15.52 6.25 1.70
N ILE A 75 -16.31 7.14 2.31
CA ILE A 75 -16.19 7.50 3.72
C ILE A 75 -16.47 6.30 4.65
N ASP A 76 -17.43 5.44 4.31
CA ASP A 76 -17.74 4.24 5.10
C ASP A 76 -16.55 3.28 5.21
N ASN A 77 -15.81 3.12 4.11
CA ASN A 77 -14.59 2.32 4.06
C ASN A 77 -13.48 2.99 4.87
N ALA A 78 -13.33 4.31 4.78
CA ALA A 78 -12.37 5.06 5.58
C ALA A 78 -12.64 4.90 7.08
N LEU A 79 -13.90 5.02 7.51
CA LEU A 79 -14.31 4.83 8.90
C LEU A 79 -14.05 3.41 9.40
N SER A 80 -14.33 2.40 8.56
CA SER A 80 -14.02 1.00 8.89
C SER A 80 -12.52 0.78 9.12
N VAL A 81 -11.67 1.38 8.27
CA VAL A 81 -10.22 1.33 8.45
C VAL A 81 -9.80 2.04 9.73
N ILE A 82 -10.29 3.26 9.99
CA ILE A 82 -9.98 4.01 11.22
C ILE A 82 -10.40 3.21 12.47
N GLN A 83 -11.59 2.60 12.46
CA GLN A 83 -12.07 1.78 13.59
C GLN A 83 -11.21 0.54 13.80
N ALA A 84 -10.82 -0.16 12.73
CA ALA A 84 -9.89 -1.30 12.82
C ALA A 84 -8.51 -0.88 13.34
N SER A 85 -8.08 0.34 13.02
CA SER A 85 -6.79 0.92 13.41
C SER A 85 -6.80 1.49 14.83
N ARG A 86 -7.98 1.70 15.43
CA ARG A 86 -8.15 2.34 16.74
C ARG A 86 -7.57 1.51 17.90
N HIS A 87 -7.34 0.22 17.67
CA HIS A 87 -6.65 -0.66 18.60
C HIS A 87 -5.13 -0.56 18.50
N LEU A 88 -4.61 0.01 17.41
CA LEU A 88 -3.19 0.28 17.25
C LEU A 88 -2.90 1.70 17.77
N PRO A 89 -1.74 1.93 18.40
CA PRO A 89 -1.31 3.26 18.85
C PRO A 89 -0.87 4.14 17.67
N ILE A 90 -1.63 4.12 16.56
CA ILE A 90 -1.37 4.92 15.38
C ILE A 90 -1.90 6.31 15.66
N ASP A 91 -1.00 7.28 15.76
CA ASP A 91 -1.37 8.67 15.98
C ASP A 91 -1.90 9.26 14.67
N LEU A 92 -3.12 8.93 14.27
CA LEU A 92 -3.86 9.49 13.12
C LEU A 92 -4.07 11.01 13.24
N ARG A 93 -3.46 11.69 14.23
CA ARG A 93 -3.42 13.15 14.26
C ARG A 93 -2.79 13.61 12.96
N PHE A 94 -3.51 14.51 12.32
CA PHE A 94 -3.06 15.17 11.12
C PHE A 94 -1.86 16.03 11.50
N HIS A 95 -0.64 15.56 11.22
CA HIS A 95 0.52 16.44 11.29
C HIS A 95 0.38 17.42 10.13
N GLU A 96 0.04 18.65 10.47
CA GLU A 96 0.12 19.78 9.56
C GLU A 96 1.61 20.01 9.27
N VAL A 97 2.19 19.19 8.39
CA VAL A 97 3.55 19.41 7.89
C VAL A 97 3.47 20.68 7.06
N GLY A 98 3.97 21.76 7.66
CA GLY A 98 3.79 23.11 7.20
C GLY A 98 3.97 23.26 5.69
N LEU A 99 2.98 23.88 5.06
CA LEU A 99 3.10 24.60 3.81
C LEU A 99 4.15 25.71 3.96
N SER A 100 5.43 25.33 4.00
CA SER A 100 6.56 26.26 4.13
C SER A 100 7.36 26.38 2.82
N SER A 101 6.76 26.03 1.68
CA SER A 101 7.42 26.16 0.37
C SER A 101 6.48 26.57 -0.77
N ARG A 102 5.66 27.60 -0.54
CA ARG A 102 5.17 28.48 -1.62
C ARG A 102 5.30 29.94 -1.19
N ARG A 103 6.48 30.50 -1.38
CA ARG A 103 6.66 31.91 -1.72
C ARG A 103 7.47 31.99 -3.00
#